data_AF-A0A957Q0K6-F1
#
_entry.id   AF-A0A957Q0K6-F1
#
_cell.length_a   1.000
_cell.length_b   1.000
_cell.length_c   1.000
_cell.angle_alpha   90.00
_cell.angle_beta   90.00
_cell.angle_gamma   90.00
#
_symmetry.space_group_name_H-M   'P 1'
#
loop_
_entity.id
_entity.type
_entity.pdbx_description
1 polymer ?
#
loop_
_entity_poly.entity_id
_entity_poly.type
_entity_poly.pdbx_seq_one_letter_code
_entity_poly.pdbx_strand_id
1 'polypeptide(L)'
;PLVKLRIVTDALEHADGDPTKALRLVLGSAIAKMRPEGKQNLSAPEWLLYNILEMRFIEGRKVREIADRLAMSESDLYRKQRVAIGQIARLLAEMEQDNGSEQEIRATLLRLPDTEDTEALEPMHAVDKMRKL
;
A
#
# COMPACT_ATOMS: atom_id res chain seq x y z
N PRO A 1 18.25 -2.50 -2.31
CA PRO A 1 17.59 -2.27 -3.63
C PRO A 1 16.07 -2.41 -3.48
N LEU A 2 15.26 -1.56 -4.13
CA LEU A 2 13.78 -1.59 -3.99
C LEU A 2 13.17 -2.94 -4.42
N VAL A 3 13.79 -3.63 -5.37
CA VAL A 3 13.37 -4.97 -5.83
C VAL A 3 13.42 -6.07 -4.76
N LYS A 4 14.07 -5.80 -3.60
CA LYS A 4 14.16 -6.75 -2.48
C LYS A 4 13.08 -6.53 -1.40
N LEU A 5 12.21 -5.53 -1.59
CA LEU A 5 11.11 -5.28 -0.67
C LEU A 5 10.08 -6.43 -0.77
N ARG A 6 9.48 -6.80 0.35
CA ARG A 6 8.53 -7.90 0.43
C ARG A 6 7.25 -7.58 -0.34
N ILE A 7 6.79 -6.33 -0.32
CA ILE A 7 5.68 -5.89 -1.18
C ILE A 7 5.97 -6.09 -2.68
N VAL A 8 7.24 -6.07 -3.10
CA VAL A 8 7.64 -6.34 -4.48
C VAL A 8 7.70 -7.84 -4.75
N THR A 9 8.21 -8.63 -3.80
CA THR A 9 8.18 -10.09 -3.87
C THR A 9 6.75 -10.62 -4.01
N ASP A 10 5.82 -10.12 -3.21
CA ASP A 10 4.40 -10.53 -3.27
C ASP A 10 3.74 -10.12 -4.60
N ALA A 11 4.17 -9.01 -5.18
CA ALA A 11 3.70 -8.57 -6.49
C ALA A 11 4.23 -9.43 -7.67
N LEU A 12 5.19 -10.34 -7.44
CA LEU A 12 5.71 -11.23 -8.49
C LEU A 12 4.64 -12.15 -9.09
N GLU A 13 3.69 -12.60 -8.26
CA GLU A 13 2.56 -13.43 -8.69
C GLU A 13 1.73 -12.75 -9.78
N HIS A 14 1.66 -11.42 -9.74
CA HIS A 14 0.92 -10.59 -10.69
C HIS A 14 1.80 -10.06 -11.84
N ALA A 15 3.09 -10.44 -11.86
CA ALA A 15 4.10 -9.89 -12.74
C ALA A 15 4.83 -10.96 -13.57
N ASP A 16 4.25 -12.15 -13.73
CA ASP A 16 4.85 -13.28 -14.47
C ASP A 16 6.25 -13.66 -13.95
N GLY A 17 6.52 -13.41 -12.67
CA GLY A 17 7.84 -13.62 -12.06
C GLY A 17 8.91 -12.59 -12.43
N ASP A 18 8.60 -11.51 -13.17
CA ASP A 18 9.54 -10.42 -13.49
C ASP A 18 9.62 -9.38 -12.34
N PRO A 19 10.77 -9.26 -11.65
CA PRO A 19 10.94 -8.30 -10.56
C PRO A 19 10.81 -6.83 -10.97
N THR A 20 11.14 -6.50 -12.22
CA THR A 20 11.02 -5.13 -12.74
C THR A 20 9.56 -4.76 -12.96
N LYS A 21 8.77 -5.69 -13.51
CA LYS A 21 7.33 -5.54 -13.68
C LYS A 21 6.64 -5.47 -12.32
N ALA A 22 7.02 -6.33 -11.37
CA ALA A 22 6.50 -6.29 -10.00
C ALA A 22 6.79 -4.95 -9.31
N LEU A 23 8.03 -4.46 -9.40
CA LEU A 23 8.38 -3.13 -8.87
C LEU A 23 7.54 -2.02 -9.50
N ARG A 24 7.29 -2.09 -10.81
CA ARG A 24 6.44 -1.11 -11.51
C ARG A 24 4.99 -1.15 -11.02
N LEU A 25 4.44 -2.34 -10.77
CA LEU A 25 3.09 -2.49 -10.20
C LEU A 25 3.01 -1.85 -8.81
N VAL A 26 3.98 -2.13 -7.93
CA VAL A 26 4.02 -1.55 -6.58
C VAL A 26 4.13 -0.02 -6.64
N LEU A 27 5.02 0.52 -7.48
CA LEU A 27 5.17 1.98 -7.65
C LEU A 27 3.90 2.61 -8.23
N GLY A 28 3.25 1.95 -9.19
CA GLY A 28 1.97 2.39 -9.75
C GLY A 28 0.87 2.46 -8.68
N SER A 29 0.76 1.43 -7.84
CA SER A 29 -0.18 1.39 -6.71
C SER A 29 0.09 2.49 -5.68
N ALA A 30 1.37 2.75 -5.37
CA ALA A 30 1.75 3.84 -4.48
C ALA A 30 1.35 5.22 -5.06
N ILE A 31 1.58 5.45 -6.36
CA ILE A 31 1.13 6.68 -7.03
C ILE A 31 -0.40 6.79 -7.01
N ALA A 32 -1.12 5.69 -7.26
CA ALA A 32 -2.58 5.67 -7.26
C ALA A 32 -3.17 6.02 -5.88
N LYS A 33 -2.55 5.56 -4.79
CA LYS A 33 -2.92 5.91 -3.40
C LYS A 33 -2.73 7.39 -3.06
N MET A 34 -1.89 8.12 -3.80
CA MET A 34 -1.74 9.57 -3.61
C MET A 34 -2.85 10.40 -4.27
N ARG A 35 -3.78 9.76 -4.98
CA ARG A 35 -4.86 10.45 -5.69
C ARG A 35 -5.82 11.11 -4.68
N PRO A 36 -6.03 12.44 -4.73
CA PRO A 36 -7.04 13.08 -3.91
C PRO A 36 -8.46 12.70 -4.33
N GLU A 37 -9.43 12.99 -3.46
CA GLU A 37 -10.85 12.79 -3.76
C GLU A 37 -11.36 13.78 -4.82
N GLY A 38 -12.39 13.36 -5.55
CA GLY A 38 -13.08 14.18 -6.53
C GLY A 38 -12.50 14.11 -7.95
N LYS A 39 -12.90 15.07 -8.79
CA LYS A 39 -12.42 15.16 -10.18
C LYS A 39 -11.03 15.77 -10.20
N GLN A 40 -10.16 15.22 -11.03
CA GLN A 40 -8.80 15.72 -11.19
C GLN A 40 -8.79 17.20 -11.56
N ASN A 41 -8.01 17.97 -10.81
CA ASN A 41 -7.88 19.41 -10.98
C ASN A 41 -6.40 19.79 -11.09
N LEU A 42 -6.02 20.47 -12.16
CA LEU A 42 -4.62 20.87 -12.40
C LEU A 42 -4.19 22.10 -11.59
N SER A 43 -5.15 22.89 -11.12
CA SER A 43 -4.90 24.14 -10.38
C SER A 43 -5.06 23.98 -8.86
N ALA A 44 -5.62 22.86 -8.40
CA ALA A 44 -5.83 22.60 -6.99
C ALA A 44 -4.54 22.14 -6.29
N PRO A 45 -4.12 22.78 -5.17
CA PRO A 45 -2.87 22.44 -4.49
C PRO A 45 -2.75 20.98 -4.04
N GLU A 46 -3.84 20.37 -3.60
CA GLU A 46 -3.91 18.99 -3.15
C GLU A 46 -3.65 17.97 -4.28
N TRP A 47 -3.95 18.35 -5.52
CA TRP A 47 -3.71 17.51 -6.71
C TRP A 47 -2.30 17.65 -7.27
N LEU A 48 -1.55 18.69 -6.87
CA LEU A 48 -0.29 19.07 -7.50
C LEU A 48 0.73 17.92 -7.54
N LEU A 49 0.97 17.26 -6.41
CA LEU A 49 2.00 16.21 -6.32
C LEU A 49 1.59 14.94 -7.09
N TYR A 50 0.31 14.57 -7.02
CA TYR A 50 -0.24 13.47 -7.82
C TYR A 50 -0.11 13.75 -9.33
N ASN A 51 -0.52 14.94 -9.77
CA ASN A 51 -0.45 15.35 -11.18
C ASN A 51 0.98 15.31 -11.72
N ILE A 52 1.96 15.76 -10.92
CA ILE A 52 3.38 15.68 -11.28
C ILE A 52 3.81 14.22 -11.48
N LEU A 53 3.45 13.32 -10.56
CA LEU A 53 3.84 11.91 -10.64
C LEU A 53 3.16 11.19 -11.81
N GLU A 54 1.84 11.39 -11.98
CA GLU A 54 1.06 10.81 -13.05
C GLU A 54 1.61 11.22 -14.42
N MET A 55 1.75 12.53 -14.66
CA MET A 55 2.26 13.02 -15.93
C MET A 55 3.71 12.57 -16.18
N ARG A 56 4.57 12.54 -15.16
CA ARG A 56 5.99 12.23 -15.34
C ARG A 56 6.27 10.74 -15.51
N PHE A 57 5.59 9.88 -14.75
CA PHE A 57 5.94 8.47 -14.60
C PHE A 57 4.91 7.50 -15.18
N ILE A 58 3.64 7.92 -15.28
CA ILE A 58 2.58 7.12 -15.90
C ILE A 58 2.41 7.51 -17.37
N GLU A 59 2.28 8.81 -17.64
CA GLU A 59 2.09 9.32 -19.01
C GLU A 59 3.42 9.52 -19.77
N GLY A 60 4.54 9.60 -19.05
CA GLY A 60 5.87 9.74 -19.65
C GLY A 60 6.17 11.13 -20.26
N ARG A 61 5.45 12.18 -19.83
CA ARG A 61 5.65 13.55 -20.33
C ARG A 61 7.02 14.10 -19.99
N LYS A 62 7.50 15.02 -20.83
CA LYS A 62 8.74 15.77 -20.60
C LYS A 62 8.52 16.84 -19.53
N VAL A 63 9.57 17.15 -18.77
CA VAL A 63 9.54 18.17 -17.70
C VAL A 63 8.97 19.49 -18.18
N ARG A 64 9.42 19.98 -19.34
CA ARG A 64 8.92 21.22 -19.95
C ARG A 64 7.40 21.19 -20.19
N GLU A 65 6.89 20.11 -20.77
CA GLU A 65 5.46 19.96 -21.05
C GLU A 65 4.62 19.95 -19.77
N ILE A 66 5.14 19.33 -18.70
CA ILE A 66 4.49 19.30 -17.39
C ILE A 66 4.48 20.69 -16.76
N ALA A 67 5.62 21.40 -16.81
CA ALA A 67 5.76 22.75 -16.28
C ALA A 67 4.78 23.73 -16.96
N ASP A 68 4.71 23.67 -18.30
CA ASP A 68 3.77 24.45 -19.10
C ASP A 68 2.31 24.12 -18.73
N ARG A 69 1.96 22.83 -18.62
CA ARG A 69 0.60 22.38 -18.31
C ARG A 69 0.13 22.75 -16.91
N LEU A 70 1.06 22.78 -15.95
CA LEU A 70 0.79 23.19 -14.56
C LEU A 70 1.02 24.69 -14.32
N ALA A 71 1.30 25.47 -15.38
CA ALA A 71 1.55 26.91 -15.32
C ALA A 71 2.62 27.29 -14.26
N MET A 72 3.74 26.57 -14.24
CA MET A 72 4.85 26.81 -13.31
C MET A 72 6.22 26.76 -13.99
N SER A 73 7.23 27.34 -13.35
CA SER A 73 8.61 27.22 -13.83
C SER A 73 9.16 25.79 -13.67
N GLU A 74 10.08 25.37 -14.54
CA GLU A 74 10.78 24.07 -14.39
C GLU A 74 11.48 23.95 -13.03
N SER A 75 12.10 25.03 -12.55
CA SER A 75 12.75 25.06 -11.23
C SER A 75 11.78 24.77 -10.08
N ASP A 76 10.54 25.25 -10.17
CA ASP A 76 9.51 24.93 -9.18
C ASP A 76 9.01 23.49 -9.31
N LEU A 77 8.80 23.04 -10.54
CA LEU A 77 8.42 21.66 -10.84
C LEU A 77 9.44 20.66 -10.25
N TYR A 78 10.74 20.89 -10.42
CA TYR A 78 11.77 20.01 -9.84
C TYR A 78 11.70 19.95 -8.31
N ARG A 79 11.42 21.08 -7.64
CA ARG A 79 11.25 21.08 -6.17
C ARG A 79 10.02 20.28 -5.75
N LYS A 80 8.88 20.48 -6.42
CA LYS A 80 7.64 19.75 -6.14
C LYS A 80 7.77 18.26 -6.45
N GLN A 81 8.47 17.90 -7.53
CA GLN A 81 8.79 16.52 -7.86
C GLN A 81 9.62 15.84 -6.75
N ARG A 82 10.61 16.52 -6.17
CA ARG A 82 11.37 15.97 -5.02
C ARG A 82 10.47 15.69 -3.82
N VAL A 83 9.52 16.58 -3.54
CA VAL A 83 8.54 16.39 -2.45
C VAL A 83 7.64 15.18 -2.75
N ALA A 84 7.15 15.06 -3.99
CA ALA A 84 6.29 13.96 -4.42
C ALA A 84 7.00 12.60 -4.32
N ILE A 85 8.26 12.51 -4.77
CA ILE A 85 9.08 11.30 -4.62
C ILE A 85 9.29 10.96 -3.13
N GLY A 86 9.50 11.96 -2.28
CA GLY A 86 9.60 11.76 -0.83
C GLY A 86 8.30 11.21 -0.21
N GLN A 87 7.13 11.61 -0.71
CA GLN A 87 5.85 11.04 -0.29
C GLN A 87 5.70 9.58 -0.72
N ILE A 88 6.05 9.25 -1.97
CA ILE A 88 6.08 7.86 -2.45
C ILE A 88 7.00 7.00 -1.58
N ALA A 89 8.20 7.48 -1.24
CA ALA A 89 9.12 6.74 -0.39
C ALA A 89 8.53 6.41 1.00
N ARG A 90 7.82 7.37 1.62
CA ARG A 90 7.12 7.14 2.90
C ARG A 90 6.00 6.12 2.75
N LEU A 91 5.17 6.28 1.73
CA LEU A 91 4.05 5.38 1.47
C LEU A 91 4.53 3.94 1.19
N LEU A 92 5.64 3.77 0.46
CA LEU A 92 6.24 2.45 0.26
C LEU A 92 6.73 1.83 1.57
N ALA A 93 7.28 2.62 2.48
CA ALA A 93 7.68 2.14 3.80
C ALA A 93 6.47 1.71 4.65
N GLU A 94 5.38 2.47 4.61
CA GLU A 94 4.11 2.11 5.26
C GLU A 94 3.55 0.80 4.68
N MET A 95 3.49 0.70 3.34
CA MET A 95 3.05 -0.52 2.66
C MET A 95 3.90 -1.75 3.03
N GLU A 96 5.22 -1.57 3.17
CA GLU A 96 6.14 -2.64 3.56
C GLU A 96 5.91 -3.10 5.00
N GLN A 97 5.55 -2.17 5.90
CA GLN A 97 5.22 -2.47 7.30
C GLN A 97 3.86 -3.16 7.44
N ASP A 98 2.83 -2.66 6.75
CA ASP A 98 1.46 -3.20 6.79
C ASP A 98 1.40 -4.62 6.23
N ASN A 99 2.13 -4.89 5.15
CA ASN A 99 2.23 -6.25 4.64
C ASN A 99 2.88 -7.17 5.71
N GLY A 100 3.75 -6.62 6.57
CA GLY A 100 4.52 -7.39 7.56
C GLY A 100 3.60 -7.93 8.61
N SER A 101 2.76 -7.06 9.14
CA SER A 101 1.72 -7.42 10.10
C SER A 101 0.69 -8.37 9.48
N GLU A 102 0.25 -8.18 8.24
CA GLU A 102 -0.69 -9.10 7.58
C GLU A 102 -0.13 -10.52 7.41
N GLN A 103 1.14 -10.66 7.00
CA GLN A 103 1.79 -11.97 6.87
C GLN A 103 2.03 -12.63 8.23
N GLU A 104 2.40 -11.87 9.27
CA GLU A 104 2.55 -12.38 10.64
C GLU A 104 1.21 -12.87 11.23
N ILE A 105 0.12 -12.12 11.01
CA ILE A 105 -1.23 -12.52 11.41
C ILE A 105 -1.64 -13.79 10.65
N ARG A 106 -1.45 -13.83 9.33
CA ARG A 106 -1.75 -15.03 8.52
C ARG A 106 -0.95 -16.25 8.97
N ALA A 107 0.35 -16.09 9.24
CA ALA A 107 1.20 -17.17 9.74
C ALA A 107 0.76 -17.65 11.13
N THR A 108 0.28 -16.74 11.98
CA THR A 108 -0.27 -17.07 13.31
C THR A 108 -1.59 -17.83 13.19
N LEU A 109 -2.50 -17.37 12.32
CA LEU A 109 -3.79 -18.02 12.07
C LEU A 109 -3.62 -19.41 11.45
N LEU A 110 -2.66 -19.59 10.55
CA LEU A 110 -2.36 -20.88 9.90
C LEU A 110 -1.60 -21.86 10.83
N ARG A 111 -1.12 -21.39 11.99
CA ARG A 111 -0.42 -22.18 13.01
C ARG A 111 -1.34 -22.59 14.17
N LEU A 112 -2.59 -22.14 14.19
CA LEU A 112 -3.59 -22.70 15.09
C LEU A 112 -3.76 -24.17 14.70
N PRO A 113 -3.53 -25.14 15.61
CA PRO A 113 -3.87 -26.52 15.32
C PRO A 113 -5.36 -26.57 15.04
N ASP A 114 -5.74 -27.23 13.94
CA ASP A 114 -7.13 -27.61 13.69
C ASP A 114 -7.63 -28.27 14.98
N THR A 115 -8.50 -27.58 15.71
CA THR A 115 -9.26 -28.19 16.81
C THR A 115 -10.35 -29.04 16.17
N GLU A 116 -9.93 -30.05 15.42
CA GLU A 116 -10.72 -31.23 15.09
C GLU A 116 -10.33 -32.37 16.05
N ASP A 117 -10.29 -32.08 17.34
CA ASP A 117 -10.51 -33.08 18.38
C ASP A 117 -11.84 -32.75 19.06
N THR A 118 -12.91 -33.03 18.31
CA THR A 118 -14.24 -33.21 18.88
C THR A 118 -14.31 -34.65 19.39
N GLU A 119 -13.95 -34.93 20.64
CA GLU A 119 -14.65 -35.93 21.45
C GLU A 119 -14.16 -35.99 22.91
N ALA A 120 -15.16 -36.05 23.82
CA ALA A 120 -15.09 -36.56 25.18
C ALA A 120 -14.22 -35.80 26.19
N LEU A 121 -14.85 -34.93 26.99
CA LEU A 121 -14.93 -35.07 28.46
C LEU A 121 -16.10 -34.22 28.99
N GLU A 122 -17.11 -34.93 29.48
CA GLU A 122 -18.38 -34.55 30.14
C GLU A 122 -18.38 -33.27 31.02
N PRO A 123 -19.54 -32.58 31.14
CA PRO A 123 -19.71 -31.50 32.12
C PRO A 123 -20.12 -32.08 33.49
N MET A 124 -19.18 -32.15 34.45
CA MET A 124 -19.53 -32.51 35.84
C MET A 124 -18.74 -31.71 36.89
N HIS A 125 -19.31 -30.58 37.31
CA HIS A 125 -19.72 -30.25 38.69
C HIS A 125 -20.10 -28.75 38.73
N ALA A 126 -21.39 -28.39 38.75
CA ALA A 126 -22.23 -28.38 39.94
C ALA A 126 -21.75 -27.42 41.04
N VAL A 127 -21.93 -26.12 40.83
CA VAL A 127 -22.25 -25.16 41.91
C VAL A 127 -23.29 -24.17 41.35
N ASP A 128 -24.32 -23.87 42.15
CA ASP A 128 -25.40 -22.89 41.91
C ASP A 128 -26.73 -23.33 41.28
N LYS A 129 -27.22 -24.50 41.69
CA LYS A 129 -28.64 -24.61 42.08
C LYS A 129 -28.75 -24.96 43.56
N MET A 130 -28.86 -23.95 44.41
CA MET A 130 -29.80 -23.89 45.55
C MET A 130 -29.61 -22.59 46.35
N ARG A 131 -30.34 -21.55 45.97
CA ARG A 131 -31.13 -20.79 46.96
C ARG A 131 -32.37 -20.22 46.29
N LYS A 132 -33.39 -21.08 46.19
CA LYS A 132 -34.76 -20.65 46.45
C LYS A 132 -34.83 -20.32 47.94
N LEU A 133 -34.94 -19.04 48.26
CA LEU A 133 -35.82 -18.46 49.27
C LEU A 133 -36.09 -17.02 48.83
#